data_AF-A0A0P7XXG1-F1
#
_entry.id   AF-A0A0P7XXG1-F1
#
_cell.length_a   1.000
_cell.length_b   1.000
_cell.length_c   1.000
_cell.angle_alpha   90.00
_cell.angle_beta   90.00
_cell.angle_gamma   90.00
#
_symmetry.space_group_name_H-M   'P 1'
#
loop_
_entity.id
_entity.type
_entity.pdbx_description
1 polymer ?
#
loop_
_entity_poly.entity_id
_entity_poly.type
_entity_poly.pdbx_seq_one_letter_code
_entity_poly.pdbx_strand_id
1 'polypeptide(L)'
;MVYFPDGVGGDHFEEKVFKGPLGRITRDALDYLNRNYLKEGVTKHSDRPQAERFWNFPLSAIEEAVVNAVYHRSYEIREPIEIRIDDQELVVLSFPGPDRSIRLQDLQAGKAVSRRYRNRRIGEFLKELDLTEGRSTGVPKILRVMKSNGSPEPVFETDDERSYFLIRLPVHEGFSVDTEAVVNATPEVPEQVGTKSGLSKEQVSLLQLCVEETPVMHLMQATGRSNRTKFREAVLNPLLDLRLIEMTQPDSPRSPTQKYRLTDLGRQVLATKDTHQ
;
A
#
# COMPACT_ATOMS: atom_id res chain seq x y z
N MET A 1 6.11 9.99 7.84
CA MET A 1 5.54 8.82 7.14
C MET A 1 6.33 8.64 5.87
N VAL A 2 6.71 7.40 5.56
CA VAL A 2 7.46 7.06 4.36
C VAL A 2 6.78 5.89 3.66
N TYR A 3 6.55 6.01 2.36
CA TYR A 3 6.03 4.92 1.53
C TYR A 3 7.11 4.47 0.55
N PHE A 4 7.32 3.16 0.48
CA PHE A 4 8.32 2.51 -0.36
C PHE A 4 7.59 1.70 -1.46
N PRO A 5 7.25 2.30 -2.61
CA PRO A 5 6.54 1.61 -3.69
C PRO A 5 7.33 0.42 -4.25
N ASP A 6 8.64 0.51 -4.25
CA ASP A 6 9.58 -0.51 -4.77
C ASP A 6 10.19 -1.36 -3.63
N GLY A 7 9.64 -1.27 -2.42
CA GLY A 7 10.21 -1.87 -1.21
C GLY A 7 11.36 -1.06 -0.60
N VAL A 8 11.79 -1.45 0.61
CA VAL A 8 12.74 -0.68 1.44
C VAL A 8 14.13 -0.48 0.78
N GLY A 9 14.51 -1.35 -0.16
CA GLY A 9 15.77 -1.25 -0.90
C GLY A 9 15.67 -0.54 -2.25
N GLY A 10 14.49 -0.04 -2.63
CA GLY A 10 14.26 0.66 -3.89
C GLY A 10 14.75 2.10 -3.89
N ASP A 11 14.97 2.65 -5.08
CA ASP A 11 15.47 4.01 -5.28
C ASP A 11 14.40 5.11 -5.08
N HIS A 12 13.12 4.72 -4.99
CA HIS A 12 12.00 5.65 -4.86
C HIS A 12 11.29 5.49 -3.51
N PHE A 13 11.05 6.61 -2.85
CA PHE A 13 10.18 6.69 -1.68
C PHE A 13 9.40 8.00 -1.66
N GLU A 14 8.20 7.97 -1.09
CA GLU A 14 7.40 9.17 -0.83
C GLU A 14 7.44 9.49 0.66
N GLU A 15 7.74 10.75 1.01
CA GLU A 15 7.73 11.19 2.40
C GLU A 15 6.63 12.22 2.67
N LYS A 16 5.88 11.99 3.75
CA LYS A 16 4.92 12.95 4.31
C LYS A 16 5.22 13.24 5.78
N VAL A 17 5.47 14.52 6.07
CA VAL A 17 5.64 15.04 7.43
C VAL A 17 4.40 15.80 7.88
N PHE A 18 3.90 15.46 9.08
CA PHE A 18 2.76 16.11 9.71
C PHE A 18 3.25 17.04 10.83
N LYS A 19 2.78 18.29 10.86
CA LYS A 19 3.17 19.31 11.84
C LYS A 19 1.93 20.01 12.41
N GLY A 20 1.98 20.38 13.68
CA GLY A 20 0.88 21.05 14.38
C GLY A 20 0.59 20.46 15.77
N PRO A 21 -0.60 20.75 16.34
CA PRO A 21 -1.04 20.16 17.61
C PRO A 21 -1.17 18.65 17.51
N LEU A 22 -0.88 17.94 18.61
CA LEU A 22 -0.79 16.47 18.62
C LEU A 22 -2.07 15.77 18.14
N GLY A 23 -3.24 16.22 18.60
CA GLY A 23 -4.53 15.65 18.16
C GLY A 23 -4.78 15.84 16.66
N ARG A 24 -4.35 16.98 16.10
CA ARG A 24 -4.46 17.26 14.67
C ARG A 24 -3.48 16.42 13.86
N ILE A 25 -2.21 16.32 14.30
CA ILE A 25 -1.21 15.47 13.64
C ILE A 25 -1.71 14.01 13.58
N THR A 26 -2.25 13.50 14.69
CA THR A 26 -2.74 12.12 14.78
C THR A 26 -3.89 11.89 13.80
N ARG A 27 -4.88 12.80 13.77
CA ARG A 27 -6.01 12.71 12.85
C ARG A 27 -5.59 12.86 11.40
N ASP A 28 -4.77 13.86 11.08
CA ASP A 28 -4.31 14.13 9.72
C ASP A 28 -3.50 12.94 9.17
N ALA A 29 -2.71 12.27 10.02
CA ALA A 29 -1.97 11.07 9.65
C ALA A 29 -2.90 9.88 9.36
N LEU A 30 -3.87 9.60 10.23
CA LEU A 30 -4.85 8.52 10.05
C LEU A 30 -5.74 8.74 8.82
N ASP A 31 -6.21 9.97 8.62
CA ASP A 31 -6.97 10.37 7.43
C ASP A 31 -6.17 10.18 6.15
N TYR A 32 -4.88 10.56 6.17
CA TYR A 32 -4.00 10.40 5.03
C TYR A 32 -3.74 8.93 4.70
N LEU A 33 -3.55 8.07 5.72
CA LEU A 33 -3.43 6.63 5.55
C LEU A 33 -4.70 6.05 4.92
N ASN A 34 -5.86 6.34 5.52
CA ASN A 34 -7.16 5.84 5.07
C ASN A 34 -7.45 6.19 3.61
N ARG A 35 -7.12 7.41 3.18
CA ARG A 35 -7.42 7.88 1.82
C ARG A 35 -6.46 7.35 0.75
N ASN A 36 -5.19 7.16 1.08
CA ASN A 36 -4.16 6.91 0.06
C ASN A 36 -3.62 5.47 0.06
N TYR A 37 -3.69 4.76 1.19
CA TYR A 37 -2.99 3.47 1.37
C TYR A 37 -3.91 2.32 1.73
N LEU A 38 -5.12 2.58 2.23
CA LEU A 38 -6.09 1.52 2.52
C LEU A 38 -6.89 1.16 1.28
N LYS A 39 -6.97 -0.14 1.01
CA LYS A 39 -7.67 -0.73 -0.13
C LYS A 39 -8.59 -1.84 0.37
N GLU A 40 -9.83 -1.81 -0.07
CA GLU A 40 -10.80 -2.90 0.18
C GLU A 40 -10.63 -3.98 -0.88
N GLY A 41 -10.48 -5.23 -0.44
CA GLY A 41 -10.48 -6.44 -1.24
C GLY A 41 -11.81 -7.14 -1.12
N VAL A 42 -12.28 -7.75 -2.20
CA VAL A 42 -13.55 -8.47 -2.25
C VAL A 42 -13.33 -9.83 -2.91
N THR A 43 -13.50 -10.90 -2.14
CA THR A 43 -13.49 -12.27 -2.65
C THR A 43 -14.92 -12.74 -2.83
N LYS A 44 -15.30 -13.01 -4.09
CA LYS A 44 -16.57 -13.66 -4.42
C LYS A 44 -16.37 -15.17 -4.32
N HIS A 45 -17.24 -15.83 -3.57
CA HIS A 45 -17.26 -17.27 -3.44
C HIS A 45 -18.39 -17.81 -4.33
N SER A 46 -18.12 -18.85 -5.13
CA SER A 46 -19.11 -19.41 -6.06
C SER A 46 -20.20 -20.22 -5.36
N ASP A 47 -19.94 -20.67 -4.13
CA ASP A 47 -20.79 -21.50 -3.28
C ASP A 47 -21.68 -20.70 -2.32
N ARG A 48 -21.41 -19.41 -2.11
CA ARG A 48 -22.23 -18.53 -1.25
C ARG A 48 -22.49 -17.16 -1.89
N PRO A 49 -23.72 -16.63 -1.80
CA PRO A 49 -24.08 -15.33 -2.39
C PRO A 49 -23.44 -14.12 -1.69
N GLN A 50 -22.79 -14.32 -0.53
CA GLN A 50 -22.13 -13.25 0.23
C GLN A 50 -20.67 -13.12 -0.17
N ALA A 51 -20.27 -11.96 -0.66
CA ALA A 51 -18.87 -11.63 -0.90
C ALA A 51 -18.15 -11.33 0.41
N GLU A 52 -16.95 -11.89 0.57
CA GLU A 52 -16.09 -11.63 1.72
C GLU A 52 -15.27 -10.37 1.47
N ARG A 53 -15.36 -9.41 2.38
CA ARG A 53 -14.68 -8.10 2.30
C ARG A 53 -13.59 -8.04 3.34
N PHE A 54 -12.40 -7.63 2.92
CA PHE A 54 -11.23 -7.48 3.78
C PHE A 54 -10.46 -6.24 3.37
N TRP A 55 -9.63 -5.71 4.26
CA TRP A 55 -8.72 -4.61 3.96
C TRP A 55 -7.30 -5.12 3.80
N ASN A 56 -6.49 -4.46 2.96
CA ASN A 56 -5.05 -4.72 2.92
C ASN A 56 -4.40 -4.51 4.31
N PHE A 57 -4.82 -3.46 5.01
CA PHE A 57 -4.53 -3.21 6.42
C PHE A 57 -5.81 -2.69 7.11
N PRO A 58 -6.29 -3.34 8.19
CA PRO A 58 -7.48 -2.86 8.89
C PRO A 58 -7.27 -1.49 9.53
N LEU A 59 -8.14 -0.51 9.23
CA LEU A 59 -8.06 0.84 9.78
C LEU A 59 -7.97 0.85 11.31
N SER A 60 -8.81 0.06 11.99
CA SER A 60 -8.82 0.01 13.45
C SER A 60 -7.53 -0.56 14.07
N ALA A 61 -6.75 -1.36 13.33
CA ALA A 61 -5.44 -1.81 13.79
C ALA A 61 -4.40 -0.70 13.63
N ILE A 62 -4.44 0.04 12.53
CA ILE A 62 -3.58 1.21 12.28
C ILE A 62 -3.85 2.31 13.30
N GLU A 63 -5.12 2.66 13.52
CA GLU A 63 -5.53 3.63 14.54
C GLU A 63 -4.93 3.31 15.88
N GLU A 64 -5.07 2.05 16.31
CA GLU A 64 -4.56 1.61 17.59
C GLU A 64 -3.03 1.63 17.66
N ALA A 65 -2.33 1.23 16.58
CA ALA A 65 -0.87 1.27 16.52
C ALA A 65 -0.32 2.70 16.58
N VAL A 66 -0.90 3.63 15.80
CA VAL A 66 -0.50 5.04 15.76
C VAL A 66 -0.82 5.73 17.08
N VAL A 67 -2.01 5.52 17.63
CA VAL A 67 -2.39 6.11 18.93
C VAL A 67 -1.52 5.54 20.04
N ASN A 68 -1.23 4.23 20.03
CA ASN A 68 -0.29 3.63 20.99
C ASN A 68 1.11 4.27 20.91
N ALA A 69 1.62 4.50 19.70
CA ALA A 69 2.89 5.19 19.50
C ALA A 69 2.87 6.62 20.06
N VAL A 70 1.82 7.40 19.77
CA VAL A 70 1.63 8.76 20.32
C VAL A 70 1.56 8.72 21.84
N TYR A 71 0.82 7.75 22.39
CA TYR A 71 0.62 7.63 23.82
C TYR A 71 1.94 7.32 24.55
N HIS A 72 2.72 6.37 24.04
CA HIS A 72 3.87 5.83 24.75
C HIS A 72 5.22 6.49 24.40
N ARG A 73 5.25 7.36 23.38
CA ARG A 73 6.44 8.14 22.98
C ARG A 73 7.03 8.93 24.15
N SER A 74 8.36 8.97 24.26
CA SER A 74 9.01 10.01 25.08
C SER A 74 9.13 11.30 24.29
N TYR A 75 8.54 12.37 24.80
CA TYR A 75 8.63 13.70 24.20
C TYR A 75 9.96 14.41 24.48
N GLU A 76 10.83 13.80 25.28
CA GLU A 76 12.21 14.24 25.51
C GLU A 76 13.15 13.77 24.39
N ILE A 77 12.78 12.69 23.69
CA ILE A 77 13.50 12.14 22.54
C ILE A 77 13.07 12.93 21.29
N ARG A 78 14.03 13.30 20.42
CA ARG A 78 13.76 14.17 19.25
C ARG A 78 13.18 13.39 18.08
N GLU A 79 13.49 12.11 18.00
CA GLU A 79 13.13 11.18 16.96
C GLU A 79 11.59 11.08 16.85
N PRO A 80 11.00 11.34 15.67
CA PRO A 80 9.56 11.33 15.49
C PRO A 80 8.99 9.90 15.58
N ILE A 81 7.66 9.80 15.56
CA ILE A 81 7.02 8.53 15.23
C ILE A 81 7.14 8.34 13.72
N GLU A 82 7.63 7.19 13.30
CA GLU A 82 7.76 6.84 11.90
C GLU A 82 6.69 5.81 11.53
N ILE A 83 6.01 6.07 10.42
CA ILE A 83 5.07 5.14 9.81
C ILE A 83 5.67 4.81 8.44
N ARG A 84 6.04 3.55 8.24
CA ARG A 84 6.61 3.04 7.00
C ARG A 84 5.63 2.08 6.36
N ILE A 85 5.47 2.15 5.05
CA ILE A 85 4.57 1.27 4.30
C ILE A 85 5.32 0.78 3.08
N ASP A 86 5.26 -0.53 2.84
CA ASP A 86 5.65 -1.15 1.58
C ASP A 86 4.54 -2.09 1.09
N ASP A 87 4.86 -2.97 0.14
CA ASP A 87 3.94 -3.93 -0.44
C ASP A 87 3.66 -5.15 0.46
N GLN A 88 4.47 -5.36 1.49
CA GLN A 88 4.41 -6.50 2.41
C GLN A 88 3.80 -6.12 3.76
N GLU A 89 4.05 -4.90 4.25
CA GLU A 89 3.65 -4.51 5.60
C GLU A 89 3.54 -3.00 5.85
N LEU A 90 2.84 -2.66 6.92
CA LEU A 90 2.83 -1.34 7.54
C LEU A 90 3.55 -1.41 8.90
N VAL A 91 4.55 -0.57 9.07
CA VAL A 91 5.38 -0.51 10.28
C VAL A 91 5.18 0.82 11.00
N VAL A 92 4.90 0.77 12.30
CA VAL A 92 4.88 1.94 13.19
C VAL A 92 6.03 1.83 14.17
N LEU A 93 6.99 2.76 14.09
CA LEU A 93 8.17 2.85 14.94
C LEU A 93 8.04 4.05 15.88
N SER A 94 8.34 3.84 17.16
CA SER A 94 8.33 4.88 18.18
C SER A 94 9.42 4.67 19.23
N PHE A 95 9.77 5.76 19.92
CA PHE A 95 10.81 5.78 20.95
C PHE A 95 10.25 6.33 22.27
N PRO A 96 10.57 5.76 23.43
CA PRO A 96 11.42 4.58 23.63
C PRO A 96 10.61 3.28 23.46
N GLY A 97 11.27 2.15 23.72
CA GLY A 97 10.64 0.85 23.83
C GLY A 97 9.66 0.72 25.01
N PRO A 98 8.96 -0.43 25.09
CA PRO A 98 8.02 -0.72 26.15
C PRO A 98 8.73 -0.77 27.51
N ASP A 99 7.96 -0.53 28.58
CA ASP A 99 8.46 -0.65 29.95
C ASP A 99 9.07 -2.04 30.19
N ARG A 100 10.16 -2.11 30.97
CA ARG A 100 10.87 -3.38 31.23
C ARG A 100 10.00 -4.44 31.89
N SER A 101 8.90 -4.05 32.54
CA SER A 101 7.90 -4.98 33.09
C SER A 101 7.09 -5.72 32.01
N ILE A 102 7.11 -5.25 30.77
CA ILE A 102 6.37 -5.83 29.64
C ILE A 102 7.31 -6.77 28.87
N ARG A 103 6.95 -8.06 28.83
CA ARG A 103 7.67 -9.05 28.04
C ARG A 103 7.14 -9.06 26.61
N LEU A 104 8.04 -9.20 25.63
CA LEU A 104 7.66 -9.25 24.22
C LEU A 104 6.74 -10.44 23.92
N GLN A 105 6.98 -11.58 24.56
CA GLN A 105 6.12 -12.77 24.46
C GLN A 105 4.69 -12.49 24.95
N ASP A 106 4.53 -11.68 26.00
CA ASP A 106 3.20 -11.30 26.50
C ASP A 106 2.50 -10.34 25.54
N LEU A 107 3.25 -9.47 24.84
CA LEU A 107 2.70 -8.60 23.78
C LEU A 107 2.19 -9.43 22.61
N GLN A 108 3.01 -10.36 22.11
CA GLN A 108 2.63 -11.24 21.00
C GLN A 108 1.42 -12.11 21.35
N ALA A 109 1.34 -12.60 22.58
CA ALA A 109 0.21 -13.39 23.06
C ALA A 109 -1.05 -12.55 23.39
N GLY A 110 -0.98 -11.21 23.29
CA GLY A 110 -2.06 -10.31 23.70
C GLY A 110 -2.34 -10.31 25.20
N LYS A 111 -1.40 -10.82 26.01
CA LYS A 111 -1.48 -10.93 27.47
C LYS A 111 -0.74 -9.80 28.19
N ALA A 112 -0.07 -8.91 27.44
CA ALA A 112 0.62 -7.77 28.01
C ALA A 112 -0.35 -6.86 28.75
N VAL A 113 -0.21 -6.81 30.07
CA VAL A 113 -0.96 -5.89 30.93
C VAL A 113 0.00 -4.79 31.37
N SER A 114 0.15 -3.76 30.54
CA SER A 114 0.74 -2.52 31.03
C SER A 114 -0.35 -1.70 31.73
N ARG A 115 -0.18 -1.46 33.03
CA ARG A 115 -1.03 -0.52 33.77
C ARG A 115 -0.43 0.88 33.83
N ARG A 116 0.73 1.09 33.20
CA ARG A 116 1.47 2.36 33.25
C ARG A 116 1.60 2.95 31.86
N TYR A 117 1.02 4.12 31.78
CA TYR A 117 0.93 4.98 30.61
C TYR A 117 1.94 6.11 30.80
N ARG A 118 2.90 6.26 29.89
CA ARG A 118 3.97 7.27 30.04
C ARG A 118 3.37 8.68 30.04
N ASN A 119 2.47 8.95 29.09
CA ASN A 119 1.83 10.25 28.95
C ASN A 119 0.34 10.19 29.30
N ARG A 120 0.02 10.01 30.58
CA ARG A 120 -1.37 9.90 31.05
C ARG A 120 -2.27 11.06 30.60
N ARG A 121 -1.79 12.30 30.65
CA ARG A 121 -2.53 13.50 30.20
C ARG A 121 -2.82 13.49 28.70
N ILE A 122 -1.86 13.02 27.90
CA ILE A 122 -2.05 12.86 26.45
C ILE A 122 -3.09 11.79 26.20
N GLY A 123 -3.06 10.70 26.97
CA GLY A 123 -4.10 9.68 26.91
C GLY A 123 -5.49 10.13 27.26
N GLU A 124 -5.64 10.89 28.34
CA GLU A 124 -6.92 11.48 28.75
C GLU A 124 -7.46 12.39 27.63
N PHE A 125 -6.60 13.22 27.04
CA PHE A 125 -6.95 14.07 25.89
C PHE A 125 -7.34 13.27 24.64
N LEU A 126 -6.59 12.22 24.28
CA LEU A 126 -6.93 11.38 23.12
C LEU A 126 -8.23 10.60 23.34
N LYS A 127 -8.54 10.25 24.59
CA LYS A 127 -9.83 9.65 24.96
C LYS A 127 -10.98 10.62 24.83
N GLU A 128 -10.82 11.89 25.22
CA GLU A 128 -11.81 12.95 24.98
C GLU A 128 -12.06 13.21 23.48
N LEU A 129 -11.07 12.93 22.63
CA LEU A 129 -11.19 13.01 21.17
C LEU A 129 -11.76 11.74 20.52
N ASP A 130 -12.22 10.77 21.31
CA ASP A 130 -12.70 9.45 20.86
C ASP A 130 -11.66 8.65 20.03
N LEU A 131 -10.37 8.94 20.23
CA LEU A 131 -9.26 8.27 19.52
C LEU A 131 -8.74 7.03 20.26
N THR A 132 -9.03 6.87 21.55
CA THR A 132 -8.66 5.67 22.33
C THR A 132 -9.52 5.49 23.58
N GLU A 133 -9.75 4.24 23.98
CA GLU A 133 -10.49 3.91 25.21
C GLU A 133 -9.63 4.04 26.49
N GLY A 134 -8.29 3.98 26.37
CA GLY A 134 -7.35 4.10 27.50
C GLY A 134 -7.40 2.93 28.51
N ARG A 135 -7.89 1.75 28.10
CA ARG A 135 -8.10 0.58 28.98
C ARG A 135 -7.10 -0.57 28.79
N SER A 136 -5.97 -0.30 28.14
CA SER A 136 -4.91 -1.30 27.83
C SER A 136 -5.44 -2.40 26.91
N THR A 137 -6.41 -2.04 26.10
CA THR A 137 -7.07 -2.91 25.11
C THR A 137 -6.40 -2.85 23.75
N GLY A 138 -5.36 -2.02 23.58
CA GLY A 138 -4.78 -1.73 22.27
C GLY A 138 -4.16 -2.94 21.57
N VAL A 139 -3.17 -3.58 22.19
CA VAL A 139 -2.54 -4.79 21.62
C VAL A 139 -3.56 -5.93 21.40
N PRO A 140 -4.43 -6.28 22.39
CA PRO A 140 -5.50 -7.25 22.16
C PRO A 140 -6.47 -6.87 21.02
N LYS A 141 -6.75 -5.58 20.82
CA LYS A 141 -7.61 -5.09 19.74
C LYS A 141 -6.92 -5.23 18.39
N ILE A 142 -5.64 -4.89 18.27
CA ILE A 142 -4.85 -5.09 17.05
C ILE A 142 -4.89 -6.57 16.66
N LEU A 143 -4.54 -7.48 17.59
CA LEU A 143 -4.58 -8.93 17.35
C LEU A 143 -5.97 -9.41 16.90
N ARG A 144 -7.04 -8.98 17.59
CA ARG A 144 -8.41 -9.34 17.26
C ARG A 144 -8.82 -8.85 15.87
N VAL A 145 -8.53 -7.59 15.55
CA VAL A 145 -8.92 -6.94 14.30
C VAL A 145 -8.18 -7.57 13.12
N MET A 146 -6.86 -7.79 13.24
CA MET A 146 -6.07 -8.49 12.23
C MET A 146 -6.64 -9.88 11.94
N LYS A 147 -6.92 -10.65 13.01
CA LYS A 147 -7.54 -11.97 12.90
C LYS A 147 -8.93 -11.94 12.26
N SER A 148 -9.79 -10.99 12.64
CA SER A 148 -11.13 -10.87 12.06
C SER A 148 -11.12 -10.44 10.59
N ASN A 149 -10.08 -9.75 10.15
CA ASN A 149 -9.89 -9.36 8.76
C ASN A 149 -9.28 -10.49 7.92
N GLY A 150 -8.83 -11.60 8.53
CA GLY A 150 -8.10 -12.67 7.83
C GLY A 150 -6.63 -12.34 7.53
N SER A 151 -6.07 -11.30 8.12
CA SER A 151 -4.67 -10.91 7.89
C SER A 151 -3.71 -11.78 8.72
N PRO A 152 -2.44 -11.89 8.29
CA PRO A 152 -1.40 -12.50 9.12
C PRO A 152 -1.24 -11.81 10.47
N GLU A 153 -0.70 -12.53 11.47
CA GLU A 153 -0.55 -11.97 12.81
C GLU A 153 0.42 -10.79 12.84
N PRO A 154 0.08 -9.70 13.56
CA PRO A 154 0.97 -8.57 13.74
C PRO A 154 2.21 -8.97 14.57
N VAL A 155 3.35 -8.33 14.31
CA VAL A 155 4.60 -8.58 15.03
C VAL A 155 4.99 -7.36 15.86
N PHE A 156 5.34 -7.60 17.12
CA PHE A 156 5.85 -6.56 18.01
C PHE A 156 7.34 -6.79 18.27
N GLU A 157 8.15 -5.74 18.14
CA GLU A 157 9.60 -5.84 18.25
C GLU A 157 10.18 -4.69 19.11
N THR A 158 11.24 -4.99 19.84
CA THR A 158 12.06 -4.06 20.63
C THR A 158 13.42 -4.72 20.87
N ASP A 159 14.45 -3.93 21.10
CA ASP A 159 15.76 -4.43 21.52
C ASP A 159 15.84 -4.68 23.03
N ASP A 160 16.96 -5.25 23.49
CA ASP A 160 17.21 -5.54 24.90
C ASP A 160 17.27 -4.27 25.76
N GLU A 161 17.75 -3.16 25.19
CA GLU A 161 17.83 -1.87 25.87
C GLU A 161 16.47 -1.17 25.99
N ARG A 162 15.44 -1.64 25.26
CA ARG A 162 14.14 -0.98 25.12
C ARG A 162 14.30 0.44 24.55
N SER A 163 15.19 0.61 23.58
CA SER A 163 15.43 1.87 22.91
C SER A 163 14.28 2.23 21.96
N TYR A 164 13.64 1.26 21.31
CA TYR A 164 12.52 1.48 20.40
C TYR A 164 11.37 0.47 20.59
N PHE A 165 10.19 0.82 20.10
CA PHE A 165 9.07 -0.11 19.93
C PHE A 165 8.57 -0.06 18.50
N LEU A 166 8.49 -1.23 17.87
CA LEU A 166 8.11 -1.40 16.48
C LEU A 166 6.89 -2.34 16.39
N ILE A 167 5.85 -1.88 15.72
CA ILE A 167 4.63 -2.64 15.43
C ILE A 167 4.58 -2.90 13.92
N ARG A 168 4.60 -4.16 13.52
CA ARG A 168 4.45 -4.60 12.12
C ARG A 168 3.04 -5.13 11.91
N LEU A 169 2.35 -4.59 10.91
CA LEU A 169 1.07 -5.09 10.44
C LEU A 169 1.32 -5.68 9.04
N PRO A 170 1.41 -7.01 8.91
CA PRO A 170 1.53 -7.63 7.59
C PRO A 170 0.31 -7.34 6.72
N VAL A 171 0.54 -7.23 5.42
CA VAL A 171 -0.52 -7.06 4.44
C VAL A 171 -1.39 -8.32 4.39
N HIS A 172 -2.69 -8.14 4.19
CA HIS A 172 -3.58 -9.28 3.98
C HIS A 172 -3.15 -10.10 2.75
N GLU A 173 -3.19 -11.44 2.84
CA GLU A 173 -2.71 -12.36 1.79
C GLU A 173 -3.37 -12.14 0.44
N GLY A 174 -4.67 -11.81 0.41
CA GLY A 174 -5.38 -11.39 -0.81
C GLY A 174 -4.82 -10.14 -1.52
N PHE A 175 -3.86 -9.44 -0.91
CA PHE A 175 -3.08 -8.35 -1.50
C PHE A 175 -1.58 -8.68 -1.62
N SER A 176 -1.12 -9.83 -1.14
CA SER A 176 0.25 -10.30 -1.36
C SER A 176 0.43 -10.60 -2.85
N VAL A 177 1.54 -10.13 -3.46
CA VAL A 177 1.86 -10.56 -4.83
C VAL A 177 2.37 -11.99 -4.73
N ASP A 178 1.55 -12.98 -5.08
CA ASP A 178 2.06 -14.33 -5.32
C ASP A 178 3.03 -14.25 -6.51
N THR A 179 4.32 -14.33 -6.21
CA THR A 179 5.36 -14.64 -7.22
C THR A 179 5.44 -16.15 -7.46
N GLU A 180 4.65 -16.98 -6.75
CA GLU A 180 4.72 -18.45 -6.81
C GLU A 180 3.34 -19.13 -6.66
N ALA A 181 2.40 -18.89 -7.57
CA ALA A 181 1.18 -19.73 -7.65
C ALA A 181 0.52 -19.71 -9.05
N VAL A 182 1.22 -20.21 -10.08
CA VAL A 182 0.59 -20.61 -11.35
C VAL A 182 1.11 -21.99 -11.77
N VAL A 183 0.65 -23.03 -11.07
CA VAL A 183 0.65 -24.39 -11.62
C VAL A 183 -0.70 -25.01 -11.31
N ASN A 184 -1.47 -25.20 -12.39
CA ASN A 184 -2.65 -26.07 -12.51
C ASN A 184 -3.98 -25.57 -11.93
N ALA A 185 -4.73 -24.82 -12.74
CA ALA A 185 -6.07 -25.23 -13.23
C ALA A 185 -6.76 -24.10 -14.02
N THR A 186 -7.12 -24.39 -15.26
CA THR A 186 -8.15 -23.68 -16.07
C THR A 186 -9.29 -24.66 -16.36
N PRO A 187 -10.47 -24.24 -16.84
CA PRO A 187 -11.09 -22.90 -16.79
C PRO A 187 -12.59 -22.93 -16.36
N GLU A 188 -13.14 -21.82 -15.90
CA GLU A 188 -14.44 -21.27 -16.38
C GLU A 188 -14.73 -19.89 -15.76
N VAL A 189 -15.18 -18.97 -16.61
CA VAL A 189 -15.23 -17.50 -16.42
C VAL A 189 -16.66 -17.08 -16.04
N PRO A 190 -16.85 -16.15 -15.08
CA PRO A 190 -17.33 -14.82 -15.47
C PRO A 190 -16.64 -13.64 -14.74
N GLU A 191 -16.10 -12.74 -15.57
CA GLU A 191 -16.12 -11.27 -15.50
C GLU A 191 -15.79 -10.49 -14.20
N GLN A 192 -14.64 -9.79 -14.31
CA GLN A 192 -14.36 -8.38 -13.93
C GLN A 192 -14.27 -7.96 -12.45
N VAL A 193 -13.28 -7.21 -11.94
CA VAL A 193 -11.88 -6.82 -12.26
C VAL A 193 -11.33 -6.33 -10.91
N GLY A 194 -10.08 -6.67 -10.56
CA GLY A 194 -9.39 -6.00 -9.45
C GLY A 194 -7.97 -6.48 -9.16
N THR A 195 -7.27 -7.15 -10.09
CA THR A 195 -5.86 -7.51 -9.92
C THR A 195 -4.96 -6.31 -10.22
N LYS A 196 -3.88 -6.15 -9.45
CA LYS A 196 -2.76 -5.21 -9.69
C LYS A 196 -2.52 -5.10 -11.21
N SER A 197 -3.01 -4.02 -11.82
CA SER A 197 -3.33 -4.04 -13.25
C SER A 197 -2.10 -4.28 -14.11
N GLY A 198 -1.99 -5.49 -14.66
CA GLY A 198 -1.25 -5.70 -15.89
C GLY A 198 -1.79 -4.77 -16.98
N LEU A 199 -0.96 -4.52 -17.99
CA LEU A 199 -1.32 -3.69 -19.14
C LEU A 199 -2.71 -4.08 -19.67
N SER A 200 -3.59 -3.10 -19.80
CA SER A 200 -4.94 -3.31 -20.33
C SER A 200 -4.89 -3.89 -21.74
N LYS A 201 -5.97 -4.52 -22.20
CA LYS A 201 -6.04 -5.02 -23.59
C LYS A 201 -5.74 -3.91 -24.60
N GLU A 202 -6.21 -2.69 -24.34
CA GLU A 202 -5.93 -1.50 -25.16
C GLU A 202 -4.44 -1.16 -25.18
N GLN A 203 -3.78 -1.23 -24.03
CA GLN A 203 -2.34 -0.97 -23.90
C GLN A 203 -1.50 -2.05 -24.59
N VAL A 204 -1.89 -3.32 -24.49
CA VAL A 204 -1.20 -4.43 -25.19
C VAL A 204 -1.34 -4.29 -26.71
N SER A 205 -2.54 -3.98 -27.21
CA SER A 205 -2.74 -3.72 -28.64
C SER A 205 -1.94 -2.51 -29.13
N LEU A 206 -1.78 -1.48 -28.30
CA LEU A 206 -0.94 -0.33 -28.62
C LEU A 206 0.53 -0.74 -28.74
N LEU A 207 1.05 -1.56 -27.81
CA LEU A 207 2.43 -2.07 -27.88
C LEU A 207 2.70 -2.87 -29.17
N GLN A 208 1.75 -3.71 -29.60
CA GLN A 208 1.86 -4.47 -30.85
C GLN A 208 1.98 -3.55 -32.07
N LEU A 209 1.26 -2.42 -32.10
CA LEU A 209 1.34 -1.46 -33.20
C LEU A 209 2.65 -0.65 -33.16
N CYS A 210 3.16 -0.37 -31.97
CA CYS A 210 4.42 0.37 -31.80
C CYS A 210 5.68 -0.45 -32.09
N VAL A 211 5.56 -1.71 -32.53
CA VAL A 211 6.69 -2.46 -33.11
C VAL A 211 7.29 -1.67 -34.28
N GLU A 212 6.43 -1.04 -35.08
CA GLU A 212 6.79 -0.07 -36.10
C GLU A 212 6.50 1.37 -35.62
N GLU A 213 7.21 2.35 -36.16
CA GLU A 213 7.01 3.76 -35.80
C GLU A 213 5.62 4.25 -36.21
N THR A 214 4.74 4.43 -35.22
CA THR A 214 3.31 4.62 -35.47
C THR A 214 2.83 6.00 -35.00
N PRO A 215 2.09 6.77 -35.83
CA PRO A 215 1.54 8.05 -35.43
C PRO A 215 0.35 7.88 -34.48
N VAL A 216 0.16 8.85 -33.59
CA VAL A 216 -0.89 8.83 -32.54
C VAL A 216 -2.31 8.61 -33.09
N MET A 217 -2.59 9.10 -34.30
CA MET A 217 -3.91 8.92 -34.94
C MET A 217 -4.21 7.45 -35.22
N HIS A 218 -3.21 6.68 -35.65
CA HIS A 218 -3.38 5.27 -35.94
C HIS A 218 -3.58 4.46 -34.64
N LEU A 219 -2.83 4.82 -33.58
CA LEU A 219 -3.01 4.21 -32.24
C LEU A 219 -4.40 4.49 -31.65
N MET A 220 -4.92 5.71 -31.83
CA MET A 220 -6.28 6.07 -31.40
C MET A 220 -7.35 5.29 -32.17
N GLN A 221 -7.16 5.14 -33.49
CA GLN A 221 -8.12 4.45 -34.35
C GLN A 221 -8.18 2.95 -34.02
N ALA A 222 -7.02 2.32 -33.78
CA ALA A 222 -6.94 0.91 -33.41
C ALA A 222 -7.49 0.61 -32.00
N THR A 223 -7.44 1.59 -31.08
CA THR A 223 -8.03 1.47 -29.74
C THR A 223 -9.49 1.94 -29.68
N GLY A 224 -10.08 2.36 -30.80
CA GLY A 224 -11.47 2.83 -30.88
C GLY A 224 -11.73 4.15 -30.14
N ARG A 225 -10.69 4.95 -29.86
CA ARG A 225 -10.78 6.18 -29.06
C ARG A 225 -10.89 7.41 -29.96
N SER A 226 -11.94 8.21 -29.77
CA SER A 226 -12.16 9.48 -30.48
C SER A 226 -11.63 10.71 -29.72
N ASN A 227 -11.55 10.65 -28.39
CA ASN A 227 -11.08 11.77 -27.57
C ASN A 227 -9.56 11.68 -27.30
N ARG A 228 -8.82 12.63 -27.86
CA ARG A 228 -7.34 12.66 -27.82
C ARG A 228 -6.76 12.89 -26.43
N THR A 229 -7.41 13.70 -25.59
CA THR A 229 -6.92 13.99 -24.22
C THR A 229 -7.07 12.75 -23.34
N LYS A 230 -8.26 12.14 -23.34
CA LYS A 230 -8.51 10.92 -22.56
C LYS A 230 -7.65 9.74 -23.01
N PHE A 231 -7.43 9.61 -24.32
CA PHE A 231 -6.53 8.59 -24.87
C PHE A 231 -5.11 8.74 -24.33
N ARG A 232 -4.60 9.98 -24.28
CA ARG A 232 -3.26 10.24 -23.75
C ARG A 232 -3.16 9.87 -22.28
N GLU A 233 -4.07 10.38 -21.46
CA GLU A 233 -4.04 10.17 -20.00
C GLU A 233 -4.23 8.70 -19.61
N ALA A 234 -5.17 8.01 -20.25
CA ALA A 234 -5.56 6.66 -19.83
C ALA A 234 -4.76 5.54 -20.51
N VAL A 235 -4.20 5.79 -21.70
CA VAL A 235 -3.60 4.71 -22.52
C VAL A 235 -2.13 5.02 -22.85
N LEU A 236 -1.85 6.19 -23.44
CA LEU A 236 -0.52 6.50 -23.97
C LEU A 236 0.50 6.87 -22.88
N ASN A 237 0.15 7.78 -21.97
CA ASN A 237 1.04 8.27 -20.92
C ASN A 237 1.46 7.15 -19.97
N PRO A 238 0.57 6.25 -19.51
CA PRO A 238 1.01 5.11 -18.69
C PRO A 238 2.09 4.26 -19.38
N LEU A 239 2.02 4.08 -20.70
CA LEU A 239 3.04 3.32 -21.45
C LEU A 239 4.36 4.09 -21.61
N LEU A 240 4.31 5.42 -21.71
CA LEU A 240 5.49 6.29 -21.72
C LEU A 240 6.15 6.34 -20.33
N ASP A 241 5.35 6.45 -19.27
CA ASP A 241 5.79 6.51 -17.88
C ASP A 241 6.45 5.19 -17.45
N LEU A 242 5.87 4.06 -17.88
CA LEU A 242 6.45 2.72 -17.76
C LEU A 242 7.61 2.45 -18.72
N ARG A 243 7.96 3.42 -19.57
CA ARG A 243 9.03 3.33 -20.59
C ARG A 243 8.90 2.14 -21.52
N LEU A 244 7.68 1.70 -21.83
CA LEU A 244 7.42 0.63 -22.79
C LEU A 244 7.38 1.13 -24.24
N ILE A 245 7.06 2.41 -24.41
CA ILE A 245 7.16 3.12 -25.68
C ILE A 245 7.93 4.43 -25.49
N GLU A 246 8.47 4.96 -26.57
CA GLU A 246 9.15 6.25 -26.60
C GLU A 246 8.72 7.10 -27.80
N MET A 247 8.97 8.41 -27.71
CA MET A 247 8.72 9.36 -28.79
C MET A 247 9.89 9.40 -29.76
N THR A 248 9.60 9.41 -31.07
CA THR A 248 10.63 9.58 -32.10
C THR A 248 11.27 10.98 -32.11
N GLN A 249 10.55 12.00 -31.66
CA GLN A 249 11.02 13.40 -31.56
C GLN A 249 10.83 13.92 -30.12
N PRO A 250 11.68 13.51 -29.16
CA PRO A 250 11.51 13.87 -27.74
C PRO A 250 11.65 15.38 -27.51
N ASP A 251 12.53 16.07 -28.24
CA ASP A 251 12.76 17.51 -28.14
C ASP A 251 11.60 18.36 -28.71
N SER A 252 10.67 17.72 -29.43
CA SER A 252 9.50 18.36 -30.03
C SER A 252 8.26 17.49 -29.85
N PRO A 253 7.75 17.34 -28.61
CA PRO A 253 6.68 16.39 -28.27
C PRO A 253 5.33 16.74 -28.93
N ARG A 254 5.16 18.00 -29.34
CA ARG A 254 3.99 18.51 -30.06
C ARG A 254 4.15 18.54 -31.59
N SER A 255 5.23 17.98 -32.12
CA SER A 255 5.48 17.90 -33.56
C SER A 255 4.29 17.21 -34.28
N PRO A 256 3.81 17.76 -35.41
CA PRO A 256 2.72 17.14 -36.18
C PRO A 256 3.14 15.80 -36.79
N THR A 257 4.44 15.55 -36.95
CA THR A 257 5.01 14.29 -37.45
C THR A 257 5.48 13.35 -36.33
N GLN A 258 5.10 13.62 -35.07
CA GLN A 258 5.46 12.78 -33.93
C GLN A 258 4.92 11.35 -34.08
N LYS A 259 5.79 10.36 -33.90
CA LYS A 259 5.48 8.94 -33.85
C LYS A 259 5.96 8.31 -32.54
N TYR A 260 5.45 7.12 -32.26
CA TYR A 260 5.77 6.33 -31.09
C TYR A 260 6.27 4.95 -31.51
N ARG A 261 7.31 4.46 -30.82
CA ARG A 261 7.91 3.14 -31.07
C ARG A 261 8.23 2.43 -29.77
N LEU A 262 8.38 1.11 -29.81
CA LEU A 262 8.77 0.31 -28.66
C LEU A 262 10.21 0.61 -28.22
N THR A 263 10.39 0.65 -26.91
CA THR A 263 11.71 0.55 -26.26
C THR A 263 12.13 -0.93 -26.13
N ASP A 264 13.36 -1.18 -25.72
CA ASP A 264 13.84 -2.54 -25.45
C ASP A 264 13.01 -3.24 -24.36
N LEU A 265 12.61 -2.49 -23.33
CA LEU A 265 11.71 -2.98 -22.28
C LEU A 265 10.32 -3.33 -22.85
N GLY A 266 9.77 -2.48 -23.73
CA GLY A 266 8.52 -2.73 -24.43
C GLY A 266 8.55 -4.00 -25.27
N ARG A 267 9.66 -4.25 -25.98
CA ARG A 267 9.86 -5.48 -26.78
C ARG A 267 9.92 -6.73 -25.90
N GLN A 268 10.62 -6.67 -24.76
CA GLN A 268 10.69 -7.80 -23.82
C GLN A 268 9.32 -8.14 -23.24
N VAL A 269 8.55 -7.11 -22.83
CA VAL A 269 7.19 -7.27 -22.32
C VAL A 269 6.25 -7.85 -23.38
N LEU A 270 6.43 -7.45 -24.65
CA LEU A 270 5.65 -7.98 -25.76
C LEU A 270 6.02 -9.43 -26.11
N ALA A 271 7.32 -9.75 -26.19
CA ALA A 271 7.82 -11.09 -26.51
C ALA A 271 7.44 -12.14 -25.45
N THR A 272 7.41 -11.74 -24.18
CA THR A 272 6.95 -12.61 -23.08
C THR A 272 5.47 -12.98 -23.24
N LYS A 273 4.67 -12.16 -23.94
CA LYS A 273 3.25 -12.42 -24.19
C LYS A 273 2.97 -13.24 -25.46
N ASP A 274 3.80 -13.13 -26.49
CA ASP A 274 3.63 -13.92 -27.73
C ASP A 274 4.08 -15.38 -27.59
N THR A 275 4.92 -15.70 -26.59
CA THR A 275 5.37 -17.09 -26.32
C THR A 275 4.29 -17.95 -25.63
N HIS A 276 3.12 -17.37 -25.34
CA HIS A 276 1.97 -18.03 -24.70
C HIS A 276 0.72 -18.13 -25.59
N GLN A 277 0.87 -18.03 -26.92
CA GLN A 277 -0.20 -18.34 -27.89
C GLN A 277 -0.15 -19.79 -28.37
#